data_AF-A0A6G2B5W4-F1
#
_entry.id   AF-A0A6G2B5W4-F1
#
_cell.length_a   1.000
_cell.length_b   1.000
_cell.length_c   1.000
_cell.angle_alpha   90.00
_cell.angle_beta   90.00
_cell.angle_gamma   90.00
#
_symmetry.space_group_name_H-M   'P 1'
#
loop_
_entity.id
_entity.type
_entity.pdbx_description
1 polymer ?
#
loop_
_entity_poly.entity_id
_entity_poly.type
_entity_poly.pdbx_seq_one_letter_code
_entity_poly.pdbx_strand_id
1 'polypeptide(L)'
;LIDFIPLNTRLITIEDAEEIKFFIHKNYVHLFYPSESGSDSGSIITAAKLIKSCLRMKPDRILLAEIKGGDAWDFVKVAGSGHSGSMTSIHAASAKDAIIQMVTKCYQNRECQNLPFDVLRKIIMDSIDIVVHVGRDGVVRHMSDIYYKGAECENF
;
A
#
# COMPACT_ATOMS: atom_id res chain seq x y z
N LEU A 1 5.72 -5.35 12.20
CA LEU A 1 6.44 -5.33 10.91
C LEU A 1 7.48 -4.20 10.84
N ILE A 2 7.11 -2.97 11.21
CA ILE A 2 8.03 -1.81 11.19
C ILE A 2 9.30 -2.03 12.03
N ASP A 3 9.20 -2.70 13.18
CA ASP A 3 10.35 -2.97 14.06
C ASP A 3 11.44 -3.85 13.41
N PHE A 4 11.12 -4.54 12.31
CA PHE A 4 12.09 -5.33 11.54
C PHE A 4 12.80 -4.52 10.43
N ILE A 5 12.47 -3.24 10.26
CA ILE A 5 13.14 -2.37 9.31
C ILE A 5 14.52 -1.98 9.88
N PRO A 6 15.62 -2.07 9.09
CA PRO A 6 16.94 -1.63 9.53
C PRO A 6 16.95 -0.15 9.95
N LEU A 7 17.57 0.17 11.09
CA LEU A 7 17.56 1.53 11.68
C LEU A 7 18.20 2.62 10.82
N ASN A 8 19.06 2.25 9.88
CA ASN A 8 19.68 3.16 8.91
C ASN A 8 18.79 3.51 7.71
N THR A 9 17.58 2.92 7.63
CA THR A 9 16.59 3.17 6.58
C THR A 9 15.90 4.51 6.77
N ARG A 10 15.85 5.34 5.71
CA ARG A 10 15.02 6.54 5.63
C ARG A 10 13.58 6.19 5.29
N LEU A 11 12.67 6.55 6.18
CA LEU A 11 11.25 6.22 6.07
C LEU A 11 10.41 7.44 5.71
N ILE A 12 9.38 7.24 4.89
CA ILE A 12 8.33 8.24 4.72
C ILE A 12 6.99 7.56 4.91
N THR A 13 6.14 8.11 5.79
CA THR A 13 4.76 7.66 5.92
C THR A 13 3.81 8.60 5.19
N ILE A 14 2.69 8.05 4.71
CA ILE A 14 1.61 8.78 4.08
C ILE A 14 0.31 8.33 4.75
N GLU A 15 -0.35 9.24 5.48
CA GLU A 15 -1.48 8.90 6.36
C GLU A 15 -2.53 10.02 6.35
N ASP A 16 -3.80 9.72 6.62
CA ASP A 16 -4.85 10.75 6.85
C ASP A 16 -5.02 11.11 8.33
N ALA A 17 -4.61 10.22 9.23
CA ALA A 17 -4.47 10.44 10.66
C ALA A 17 -3.11 9.90 11.14
N GLU A 18 -2.57 10.45 12.22
CA GLU A 18 -1.29 9.99 12.79
C GLU A 18 -1.47 8.65 13.52
N GLU A 19 -1.12 7.54 12.86
CA GLU A 19 -1.23 6.19 13.43
C GLU A 19 0.14 5.52 13.57
N ILE A 20 1.01 5.65 12.57
CA ILE A 20 2.32 5.02 12.55
C ILE A 20 3.28 5.81 13.45
N LYS A 21 3.79 5.13 14.49
CA LYS A 21 4.78 5.69 15.42
C LYS A 21 6.13 5.01 15.28
N PHE A 22 7.18 5.81 15.20
CA PHE A 22 8.55 5.33 15.23
C PHE A 22 9.18 5.59 16.59
N PHE A 23 9.46 4.53 17.34
CA PHE A 23 10.12 4.65 18.64
C PHE A 23 11.65 4.65 18.55
N ILE A 24 12.20 3.99 17.53
CA ILE A 24 13.64 3.75 17.39
C ILE A 24 14.26 4.32 16.10
N HIS A 25 13.48 4.44 15.02
CA HIS A 25 13.94 5.09 13.79
C HIS A 25 14.08 6.60 14.01
N LYS A 26 15.16 7.20 13.48
CA LYS A 26 15.43 8.64 13.63
C LYS A 26 15.29 9.42 12.33
N ASN A 27 15.41 8.76 11.18
CA ASN A 27 15.37 9.39 9.86
C ASN A 27 14.03 9.06 9.19
N TYR A 28 12.99 9.79 9.55
CA TYR A 28 11.67 9.62 8.96
C TYR A 28 10.98 10.95 8.71
N VAL A 29 10.00 10.95 7.81
CA VAL A 29 9.09 12.07 7.56
C VAL A 29 7.66 11.56 7.54
N HIS A 30 6.76 12.22 8.25
CA HIS A 30 5.31 11.98 8.15
C HIS A 30 4.70 12.95 7.14
N LEU A 31 3.97 12.43 6.17
CA LEU A 31 3.19 13.21 5.21
C LEU A 31 1.69 12.95 5.44
N PHE A 32 0.90 14.01 5.44
CA PHE A 32 -0.53 13.93 5.73
C PHE A 32 -1.38 14.46 4.59
N TYR A 33 -2.49 13.76 4.32
CA TYR A 33 -3.55 14.22 3.43
C TYR A 33 -4.87 14.32 4.19
N PRO A 34 -5.79 15.23 3.81
CA PRO A 34 -7.10 15.32 4.46
C PRO A 34 -7.90 14.04 4.22
N SER A 35 -8.68 13.63 5.23
CA SER A 35 -9.59 12.48 5.10
C SER A 35 -10.65 12.73 4.03
N GLU A 36 -10.89 11.73 3.18
CA GLU A 36 -11.91 11.76 2.11
C GLU A 36 -13.36 11.69 2.63
N SER A 37 -13.55 11.60 3.95
CA SER A 37 -14.87 11.66 4.61
C SER A 37 -15.50 13.07 4.60
N GLY A 38 -14.72 14.10 4.25
CA GLY A 38 -15.23 15.43 3.91
C GLY A 38 -15.70 15.47 2.45
N SER A 39 -16.83 16.10 2.20
CA SER A 39 -17.50 16.30 0.91
C SER A 39 -16.71 17.16 -0.10
N ASP A 40 -15.41 16.93 -0.26
CA ASP A 40 -14.52 17.79 -1.03
C ASP A 40 -13.66 16.96 -1.99
N SER A 41 -14.27 16.64 -3.14
CA SER A 41 -13.61 16.10 -4.33
C SER A 41 -12.57 17.06 -4.95
N GLY A 42 -12.24 18.17 -4.28
CA GLY A 42 -11.28 19.20 -4.65
C GLY A 42 -10.05 19.32 -3.75
N SER A 43 -9.79 18.38 -2.84
CA SER A 43 -8.62 18.44 -1.95
C SER A 43 -7.31 18.63 -2.71
N ILE A 44 -6.57 19.69 -2.38
CA ILE A 44 -5.33 20.07 -3.07
C ILE A 44 -4.23 19.02 -2.84
N ILE A 45 -4.23 18.37 -1.68
CA ILE A 45 -3.29 17.31 -1.31
C ILE A 45 -4.05 15.99 -1.25
N THR A 46 -3.50 14.95 -1.88
CA THR A 46 -4.05 13.59 -1.91
C THR A 46 -2.94 12.58 -1.68
N ALA A 47 -3.29 11.34 -1.27
CA ALA A 47 -2.31 10.25 -1.14
C ALA A 47 -1.47 10.07 -2.42
N ALA A 48 -2.11 10.06 -3.59
CA ALA A 48 -1.44 9.99 -4.90
C ALA A 48 -0.39 11.11 -5.11
N LYS A 49 -0.70 12.35 -4.71
CA LYS A 49 0.25 13.47 -4.80
C LYS A 49 1.42 13.31 -3.84
N LEU A 50 1.16 12.82 -2.62
CA LEU A 50 2.21 12.57 -1.63
C LEU A 50 3.12 11.41 -2.03
N ILE A 51 2.58 10.34 -2.62
CA ILE A 51 3.37 9.23 -3.19
C ILE A 51 4.35 9.78 -4.24
N LYS A 52 3.87 10.63 -5.16
CA LYS A 52 4.72 11.28 -6.18
C LYS A 52 5.77 12.21 -5.56
N SER A 53 5.41 12.93 -4.50
CA SER A 53 6.36 13.78 -3.75
C SER A 53 7.48 12.96 -3.12
N CYS A 54 7.16 11.78 -2.55
CA CYS A 54 8.13 10.90 -1.92
C CYS A 54 9.27 10.53 -2.87
N LEU A 55 9.00 10.34 -4.16
CA LEU A 55 10.02 10.02 -5.17
C LEU A 55 11.11 11.10 -5.32
N ARG A 56 10.89 12.31 -4.79
CA ARG A 56 11.87 13.40 -4.76
C ARG A 56 12.53 13.62 -3.40
N MET A 57 12.15 12.82 -2.39
CA MET A 57 12.61 12.94 -1.01
C MET A 57 13.67 11.89 -0.63
N LYS A 58 14.12 11.09 -1.61
CA LYS A 58 15.08 9.97 -1.47
C LYS A 58 14.70 9.02 -0.31
N PRO A 59 13.48 8.45 -0.29
CA PRO A 59 13.11 7.44 0.69
C PRO A 59 13.82 6.12 0.38
N ASP A 60 14.18 5.39 1.43
CA ASP A 60 14.53 3.98 1.27
C ASP A 60 13.25 3.12 1.29
N ARG A 61 12.22 3.52 2.07
CA ARG A 61 10.89 2.88 2.07
C ARG A 61 9.77 3.90 2.21
N ILE A 62 8.68 3.66 1.49
CA ILE A 62 7.43 4.43 1.57
C ILE A 62 6.38 3.56 2.23
N LEU A 63 5.80 4.05 3.33
CA LEU A 63 4.76 3.38 4.10
C LEU A 63 3.45 4.14 3.90
N LEU A 64 2.55 3.61 3.08
CA LEU A 64 1.21 4.16 2.93
C LEU A 64 0.34 3.51 4.01
N ALA A 65 -0.40 4.28 4.81
CA ALA A 65 -1.24 3.67 5.85
C ALA A 65 -2.29 2.74 5.25
N GLU A 66 -3.05 3.22 4.27
CA GLU A 66 -4.17 2.50 3.67
C GLU A 66 -4.38 2.94 2.22
N ILE A 67 -4.64 1.97 1.33
CA ILE A 67 -5.11 2.23 -0.04
C ILE A 67 -6.62 2.38 -0.03
N LYS A 68 -7.11 3.53 -0.48
CA LYS A 68 -8.56 3.86 -0.48
C LYS A 68 -9.18 3.90 -1.87
N GLY A 69 -8.41 4.24 -2.90
CA GLY A 69 -8.92 4.45 -4.26
C GLY A 69 -7.84 4.34 -5.34
N GLY A 70 -7.84 5.28 -6.29
CA GLY A 70 -6.93 5.28 -7.44
C GLY A 70 -5.45 5.46 -7.10
N ASP A 71 -5.13 5.79 -5.85
CA ASP A 71 -3.78 5.81 -5.28
C ASP A 71 -3.13 4.41 -5.26
N ALA A 72 -3.94 3.34 -5.35
CA ALA A 72 -3.46 1.97 -5.55
C ALA A 72 -2.48 1.85 -6.72
N TRP A 73 -2.79 2.48 -7.86
CA TRP A 73 -1.92 2.42 -9.04
C TRP A 73 -0.61 3.19 -8.83
N ASP A 74 -0.67 4.33 -8.16
CA ASP A 74 0.53 5.09 -7.81
C ASP A 74 1.42 4.30 -6.84
N PHE A 75 0.82 3.60 -5.85
CA PHE A 75 1.54 2.71 -4.95
C PHE A 75 2.21 1.54 -5.70
N VAL A 76 1.49 0.86 -6.60
CA VAL A 76 2.03 -0.25 -7.42
C VAL A 76 3.23 0.22 -8.25
N LYS A 77 3.15 1.38 -8.89
CA LYS A 77 4.28 1.96 -9.64
C LYS A 77 5.48 2.23 -8.75
N VAL A 78 5.28 2.70 -7.52
CA VAL A 78 6.37 2.92 -6.57
C VAL A 78 6.99 1.60 -6.12
N ALA A 79 6.17 0.62 -5.73
CA ALA A 79 6.63 -0.71 -5.34
C ALA A 79 7.45 -1.38 -6.46
N GLY A 80 7.02 -1.26 -7.72
CA GLY A 80 7.71 -1.84 -8.87
C GLY A 80 8.94 -1.07 -9.39
N SER A 81 9.16 0.19 -8.99
CA SER A 81 10.21 1.07 -9.55
C SER A 81 11.52 1.13 -8.75
N GLY A 82 11.74 0.16 -7.85
CA GLY A 82 12.98 0.06 -7.06
C GLY A 82 12.91 0.65 -5.64
N HIS A 83 11.74 1.11 -5.19
CA HIS A 83 11.49 1.45 -3.78
C HIS A 83 11.03 0.21 -3.02
N SER A 84 11.94 -0.76 -2.92
CA SER A 84 11.68 -2.05 -2.28
C SER A 84 11.31 -1.91 -0.81
N GLY A 85 10.49 -2.83 -0.30
CA GLY A 85 10.14 -2.86 1.12
C GLY A 85 9.08 -1.82 1.54
N SER A 86 8.37 -1.25 0.58
CA SER A 86 7.15 -0.46 0.79
C SER A 86 6.07 -1.33 1.45
N MET A 87 5.24 -0.74 2.30
CA MET A 87 4.13 -1.44 2.98
C MET A 87 2.86 -0.60 2.91
N THR A 88 1.72 -1.31 2.90
CA THR A 88 0.40 -0.70 2.95
C THR A 88 -0.61 -1.65 3.55
N SER A 89 -1.77 -1.13 3.95
CA SER A 89 -2.96 -1.93 4.24
C SER A 89 -4.05 -1.74 3.16
N ILE A 90 -4.95 -2.71 3.08
CA ILE A 90 -6.16 -2.67 2.25
C ILE A 90 -7.23 -3.54 2.92
N HIS A 91 -8.48 -3.11 2.86
CA HIS A 91 -9.61 -3.91 3.33
C HIS A 91 -9.91 -5.04 2.33
N ALA A 92 -9.84 -6.28 2.81
CA ALA A 92 -10.13 -7.48 2.03
C ALA A 92 -10.54 -8.65 2.94
N ALA A 93 -11.24 -9.64 2.39
CA ALA A 93 -11.72 -10.83 3.11
C ALA A 93 -10.75 -12.02 3.10
N SER A 94 -9.67 -11.95 2.31
CA SER A 94 -8.61 -12.96 2.21
C SER A 94 -7.37 -12.36 1.54
N ALA A 95 -6.25 -13.09 1.50
CA ALA A 95 -5.07 -12.62 0.77
C ALA A 95 -5.34 -12.53 -0.74
N LYS A 96 -6.13 -13.45 -1.29
CA LYS A 96 -6.54 -13.45 -2.70
C LYS A 96 -7.47 -12.28 -3.03
N ASP A 97 -8.44 -12.03 -2.16
CA ASP A 97 -9.36 -10.89 -2.29
C ASP A 97 -8.58 -9.57 -2.23
N ALA A 98 -7.51 -9.46 -1.44
CA ALA A 98 -6.69 -8.25 -1.39
C ALA A 98 -6.07 -7.90 -2.75
N ILE A 99 -5.64 -8.90 -3.53
CA ILE A 99 -5.15 -8.68 -4.90
C ILE A 99 -6.29 -8.19 -5.81
N ILE A 100 -7.47 -8.78 -5.71
CA ILE A 100 -8.64 -8.37 -6.49
C ILE A 100 -9.04 -6.93 -6.14
N GLN A 101 -9.10 -6.60 -4.85
CA GLN A 101 -9.37 -5.24 -4.37
C GLN A 101 -8.33 -4.26 -4.89
N MET A 102 -7.04 -4.62 -4.87
CA MET A 102 -5.98 -3.79 -5.46
C MET A 102 -6.27 -3.47 -6.94
N VAL A 103 -6.65 -4.48 -7.74
CA VAL A 103 -7.03 -4.30 -9.16
C VAL A 103 -8.24 -3.36 -9.28
N THR A 104 -9.29 -3.58 -8.48
CA THR A 104 -10.50 -2.74 -8.46
C THR A 104 -10.18 -1.29 -8.10
N LYS A 105 -9.31 -1.05 -7.11
CA LYS A 105 -8.87 0.28 -6.71
C LYS A 105 -8.04 0.95 -7.81
N CYS A 106 -7.15 0.20 -8.47
CA CYS A 106 -6.40 0.70 -9.62
C CYS A 106 -7.31 1.19 -10.75
N TYR A 107 -8.45 0.55 -11.02
CA TYR A 107 -9.41 1.02 -12.04
C TYR A 107 -10.01 2.41 -11.78
N GLN A 108 -9.95 2.91 -10.54
CA GLN A 108 -10.35 4.29 -10.23
C GLN A 108 -9.31 5.31 -10.72
N ASN A 109 -8.09 4.86 -11.03
CA ASN A 109 -7.07 5.66 -11.68
C ASN A 109 -7.31 5.70 -13.20
N ARG A 110 -7.26 6.90 -13.78
CA ARG A 110 -7.46 7.13 -15.23
C ARG A 110 -6.48 6.36 -16.10
N GLU A 111 -5.26 6.10 -15.61
CA GLU A 111 -4.23 5.34 -16.34
C GLU A 111 -4.63 3.85 -16.50
N CYS A 112 -5.52 3.33 -15.65
CA CYS A 112 -5.88 1.91 -15.62
C CYS A 112 -7.23 1.58 -16.27
N GLN A 113 -8.08 2.58 -16.56
CA GLN A 113 -9.46 2.35 -17.03
C GLN A 113 -9.57 1.49 -18.30
N ASN A 114 -8.56 1.54 -19.16
CA ASN A 114 -8.52 0.78 -20.41
C ASN A 114 -7.60 -0.45 -20.36
N LEU A 115 -7.03 -0.78 -19.19
CA LEU A 115 -6.17 -1.95 -19.05
C LEU A 115 -7.02 -3.21 -18.83
N PRO A 116 -6.76 -4.30 -19.58
CA PRO A 116 -7.40 -5.59 -19.30
C PRO A 116 -7.11 -6.06 -17.89
N PHE A 117 -8.10 -6.71 -17.25
CA PHE A 117 -7.99 -7.19 -15.88
C PHE A 117 -6.75 -8.05 -15.65
N ASP A 118 -6.50 -9.00 -16.55
CA ASP A 118 -5.37 -9.92 -16.42
C ASP A 118 -4.00 -9.23 -16.51
N VAL A 119 -3.91 -8.15 -17.32
CA VAL A 119 -2.69 -7.34 -17.43
C VAL A 119 -2.44 -6.60 -16.12
N LEU A 120 -3.47 -5.94 -15.57
CA LEU A 120 -3.37 -5.18 -14.33
C LEU A 120 -3.09 -6.10 -13.13
N ARG A 121 -3.79 -7.23 -13.06
CA ARG A 121 -3.55 -8.27 -12.06
C ARG A 121 -2.12 -8.79 -12.15
N LYS A 122 -1.60 -9.06 -13.34
CA LYS A 122 -0.20 -9.49 -13.52
C LYS A 122 0.79 -8.46 -13.00
N ILE A 123 0.63 -7.19 -13.34
CA ILE A 123 1.51 -6.12 -12.84
C ILE A 123 1.50 -6.03 -11.31
N ILE A 124 0.32 -6.16 -10.70
CA ILE A 124 0.16 -6.16 -9.24
C ILE A 124 0.86 -7.36 -8.61
N MET A 125 0.64 -8.56 -9.14
CA MET A 125 1.28 -9.79 -8.69
C MET A 125 2.80 -9.77 -8.84
N ASP A 126 3.29 -9.10 -9.89
CA ASP A 126 4.72 -8.90 -10.10
C ASP A 126 5.32 -7.89 -9.10
N SER A 127 4.53 -6.94 -8.61
CA SER A 127 4.97 -5.87 -7.70
C SER A 127 4.77 -6.16 -6.21
N ILE A 128 3.93 -7.14 -5.85
CA ILE A 128 3.61 -7.50 -4.46
C ILE A 128 4.28 -8.82 -4.11
N ASP A 129 5.18 -8.79 -3.11
CA ASP A 129 5.89 -9.97 -2.65
C ASP A 129 5.09 -10.79 -1.63
N ILE A 130 4.42 -10.13 -0.69
CA ILE A 130 3.73 -10.74 0.45
C ILE A 130 2.40 -10.04 0.69
N VAL A 131 1.33 -10.80 0.94
CA VAL A 131 0.08 -10.31 1.54
C VAL A 131 -0.19 -11.11 2.80
N VAL A 132 -0.31 -10.44 3.94
CA VAL A 132 -0.74 -11.05 5.21
C VAL A 132 -2.16 -10.62 5.48
N HIS A 133 -3.08 -11.58 5.55
CA HIS A 133 -4.46 -11.33 5.91
C HIS A 133 -4.68 -11.58 7.41
N VAL A 134 -5.35 -10.63 8.07
CA VAL A 134 -5.67 -10.70 9.50
C VAL A 134 -7.17 -10.88 9.67
N GLY A 135 -7.56 -12.09 10.05
CA GLY A 135 -8.93 -12.45 10.38
C GLY A 135 -9.29 -12.15 11.84
N ARG A 136 -10.57 -12.33 12.16
CA ARG A 136 -11.09 -12.13 13.52
C ARG A 136 -12.13 -13.21 13.85
N ASP A 137 -11.86 -13.97 14.91
CA ASP A 137 -12.81 -14.93 15.49
C ASP A 137 -13.33 -14.38 16.82
N GLY A 138 -14.54 -13.82 16.80
CA GLY A 138 -15.10 -13.13 17.97
C GLY A 138 -14.30 -11.88 18.34
N VAL A 139 -13.46 -11.97 19.38
CA VAL A 139 -12.56 -10.89 19.83
C VAL A 139 -11.09 -11.13 19.48
N VAL A 140 -10.76 -12.35 19.04
CA VAL A 140 -9.38 -12.75 18.79
C VAL A 140 -9.01 -12.41 17.35
N ARG A 141 -7.95 -11.62 17.17
CA ARG A 141 -7.33 -11.39 15.87
C ARG A 141 -6.25 -12.43 15.64
N HIS A 142 -6.21 -12.99 14.44
CA HIS A 142 -5.19 -13.96 14.04
C HIS A 142 -4.83 -13.78 12.57
N MET A 143 -3.63 -14.19 12.21
CA MET A 143 -3.24 -14.31 10.80
C MET A 143 -3.97 -15.52 10.21
N SER A 144 -4.89 -15.28 9.29
CA SER A 144 -5.77 -16.33 8.75
C SER A 144 -5.36 -16.79 7.36
N ASP A 145 -4.61 -15.99 6.60
CA ASP A 145 -4.16 -16.34 5.26
C ASP A 145 -2.87 -15.57 4.90
N ILE A 146 -2.07 -16.14 3.99
CA ILE A 146 -0.85 -15.52 3.46
C ILE A 146 -0.65 -15.86 2.00
N TYR A 147 -0.38 -14.81 1.22
CA TYR A 147 0.25 -14.95 -0.08
C TYR A 147 1.74 -14.63 0.05
N TYR A 148 2.57 -15.47 -0.56
CA TYR A 148 3.99 -15.19 -0.75
C TYR A 148 4.40 -15.57 -2.17
N LYS A 149 4.88 -14.58 -2.93
CA LYS A 149 5.29 -14.74 -4.33
C LYS A 149 6.37 -15.81 -4.54
N GLY A 150 7.24 -16.02 -3.55
CA GLY A 150 8.30 -17.03 -3.60
C GLY A 150 7.85 -18.45 -3.27
N ALA A 151 6.63 -18.64 -2.77
CA ALA A 151 6.03 -19.97 -2.66
C ALA A 151 5.38 -20.29 -4.00
N GLU A 152 5.65 -21.48 -4.56
CA GLU A 152 4.97 -22.00 -5.75
C GLU A 152 3.49 -22.27 -5.43
N CYS A 153 2.68 -21.21 -5.34
CA CYS A 153 1.26 -21.28 -5.07
C CYS A 153 0.50 -21.20 -6.40
N GLU A 154 0.05 -22.35 -6.91
CA GLU A 154 -0.69 -22.48 -8.18
C GLU A 154 -2.04 -21.73 -8.23
N ASN A 155 -2.51 -21.13 -7.12
CA ASN A 155 -3.89 -20.68 -6.94
C ASN A 155 -4.12 -19.16 -6.86
N PHE A 156 -3.08 -18.34 -7.07
CA PHE A 156 -3.17 -16.89 -6.93
C PHE A 156 -3.31 -16.14 -8.23
#